data_AF-A0A0M2UVL7-F1
#
_entry.id   AF-A0A0M2UVL7-F1
#
_cell.length_a   1.000
_cell.length_b   1.000
_cell.length_c   1.000
_cell.angle_alpha   90.00
_cell.angle_beta   90.00
_cell.angle_gamma   90.00
#
_symmetry.space_group_name_H-M   'P 1'
#
loop_
_entity.id
_entity.type
_entity.pdbx_description
1 polymer ?
#
loop_
_entity_poly.entity_id
_entity_poly.type
_entity_poly.pdbx_seq_one_letter_code
_entity_poly.pdbx_strand_id
1 'polypeptide(L)'
;MTRNSIFAGLVAVICLVAAHSFAEEKPKGEKEKSELAKIMGEIDKSYKAVEQISGYYKYSDNDWSVIAEASANIVQLAKVVISKFPRPDDKKYQDLNKLMLTEAEKMLEVTSHKNERGALEDAQWQVRRLRQTCAVCHKHLGIHLYPQLYPGKKDELQPGQEEIPAPKETGAPKDW
;
A
#
# COMPACT_ATOMS: atom_id res chain seq x y z
N MET A 1 -58.84 20.12 65.51
CA MET A 1 -59.73 19.68 64.41
C MET A 1 -58.84 19.25 63.25
N THR A 2 -58.85 17.95 63.00
CA THR A 2 -58.16 17.23 61.92
C THR A 2 -58.65 17.68 60.54
N ARG A 3 -57.74 17.77 59.55
CA ARG A 3 -58.08 17.38 58.18
C ARG A 3 -56.85 16.90 57.41
N ASN A 4 -56.88 15.61 57.14
CA ASN A 4 -56.02 14.83 56.26
C ASN A 4 -56.06 15.34 54.82
N SER A 5 -54.96 15.15 54.09
CA SER A 5 -54.90 14.68 52.68
C SER A 5 -53.43 14.41 52.33
N ILE A 6 -53.00 13.15 52.35
CA ILE A 6 -52.70 12.32 51.16
C ILE A 6 -51.67 12.96 50.23
N PHE A 7 -50.42 12.47 50.28
CA PHE A 7 -49.54 12.45 49.11
C PHE A 7 -48.79 11.11 49.10
N ALA A 8 -49.24 10.22 48.22
CA ALA A 8 -48.53 9.02 47.82
C ALA A 8 -47.37 9.44 46.90
N GLY A 9 -46.15 9.36 47.42
CA GLY A 9 -44.92 9.57 46.65
C GLY A 9 -44.33 8.23 46.22
N LEU A 10 -44.83 7.66 45.12
CA LEU A 10 -44.20 6.53 44.43
C LEU A 10 -43.09 7.10 43.53
N VAL A 11 -41.85 7.17 44.03
CA VAL A 11 -40.69 7.47 43.18
C VAL A 11 -40.17 6.15 42.62
N ALA A 12 -40.71 5.78 41.45
CA ALA A 12 -40.14 4.74 40.62
C ALA A 12 -38.77 5.23 40.10
N VAL A 13 -37.70 4.69 40.65
CA VAL A 13 -36.34 4.80 40.10
C VAL A 13 -36.32 3.97 38.82
N ILE A 14 -36.66 4.60 37.71
CA ILE A 14 -36.42 4.04 36.38
C ILE A 14 -34.93 4.25 36.11
N CYS A 15 -34.12 3.23 36.39
CA CYS A 15 -32.80 3.06 35.81
C CYS A 15 -32.97 2.89 34.30
N LEU A 16 -33.10 4.01 33.58
CA LEU A 16 -32.84 4.07 32.15
C LEU A 16 -31.34 3.85 31.96
N VAL A 17 -30.95 2.58 31.88
CA VAL A 17 -29.74 2.16 31.19
C VAL A 17 -29.97 2.56 29.74
N ALA A 18 -29.61 3.80 29.42
CA ALA A 18 -29.43 4.23 28.07
C ALA A 18 -28.26 3.40 27.53
N ALA A 19 -28.60 2.28 26.89
CA ALA A 19 -27.76 1.57 25.95
C ALA A 19 -27.42 2.57 24.83
N HIS A 20 -26.44 3.42 25.10
CA HIS A 20 -25.65 4.05 24.08
C HIS A 20 -24.92 2.90 23.42
N SER A 21 -25.55 2.39 22.38
CA SER A 21 -24.90 1.67 21.30
C SER A 21 -23.64 2.46 20.95
N PHE A 22 -22.50 2.00 21.46
CA PHE A 22 -21.19 2.32 20.92
C PHE A 22 -21.18 1.78 19.50
N ALA A 23 -21.76 2.54 18.57
CA ALA A 23 -21.34 2.48 17.19
C ALA A 23 -19.89 2.97 17.22
N GLU A 24 -18.99 2.00 17.31
CA GLU A 24 -17.55 2.16 17.35
C GLU A 24 -17.11 2.81 16.03
N GLU A 25 -17.20 4.14 15.99
CA GLU A 25 -16.69 4.95 14.91
C GLU A 25 -15.17 4.79 14.93
N LYS A 26 -14.66 3.83 14.13
CA LYS A 26 -13.22 3.55 14.05
C LYS A 26 -12.46 4.86 13.96
N PRO A 27 -11.43 5.07 14.81
CA PRO A 27 -10.74 6.34 14.86
C PRO A 27 -10.25 6.71 13.47
N LYS A 28 -10.47 7.96 13.06
CA LYS A 28 -10.22 8.50 11.70
C LYS A 28 -8.88 8.05 11.08
N GLY A 29 -7.85 7.85 11.90
CA GLY A 29 -6.55 7.33 11.47
C GLY A 29 -6.53 5.87 11.02
N GLU A 30 -7.37 4.98 11.56
CA GLU A 30 -7.49 3.60 11.09
C GLU A 30 -8.14 3.50 9.72
N LYS A 31 -9.15 4.35 9.48
CA LYS A 31 -9.82 4.43 8.17
C LYS A 31 -8.86 4.94 7.09
N GLU A 32 -8.09 5.98 7.40
CA GLU A 32 -7.05 6.49 6.49
C GLU A 32 -6.00 5.42 6.16
N LYS A 33 -5.47 4.72 7.18
CA LYS A 33 -4.52 3.62 6.98
C LYS A 33 -5.10 2.50 6.11
N SER A 34 -6.36 2.12 6.35
CA SER A 34 -7.03 1.08 5.57
C SER A 34 -7.25 1.48 4.10
N GLU A 35 -7.61 2.73 3.84
CA GLU A 35 -7.80 3.24 2.48
C GLU A 35 -6.46 3.38 1.73
N LEU A 36 -5.43 3.91 2.38
CA LEU A 36 -4.08 3.98 1.79
C LEU A 36 -3.52 2.59 1.50
N ALA A 37 -3.69 1.64 2.42
CA ALA A 37 -3.23 0.26 2.23
C ALA A 37 -3.90 -0.41 1.03
N LYS A 38 -5.20 -0.18 0.81
CA LYS A 38 -5.90 -0.68 -0.39
C LYS A 38 -5.31 -0.11 -1.68
N ILE A 39 -5.07 1.20 -1.73
CA ILE A 39 -4.47 1.85 -2.90
C ILE A 39 -3.06 1.31 -3.16
N MET A 40 -2.24 1.16 -2.12
CA MET A 40 -0.90 0.58 -2.24
C MET A 40 -0.94 -0.89 -2.68
N GLY A 41 -1.95 -1.65 -2.28
CA GLY A 41 -2.18 -3.01 -2.76
C GLY A 41 -2.49 -3.08 -4.25
N GLU A 42 -3.30 -2.16 -4.78
CA GLU A 42 -3.56 -2.07 -6.23
C GLU A 42 -2.33 -1.61 -7.02
N ILE A 43 -1.53 -0.68 -6.48
CA ILE A 43 -0.24 -0.29 -7.06
C ILE A 43 0.71 -1.50 -7.10
N ASP A 44 0.81 -2.28 -6.02
CA ASP A 44 1.64 -3.49 -5.94
C ASP A 44 1.19 -4.55 -6.95
N LYS A 45 -0.13 -4.74 -7.13
CA LYS A 45 -0.67 -5.65 -8.15
C LYS A 45 -0.25 -5.24 -9.57
N SER A 46 -0.39 -3.96 -9.91
CA SER A 46 0.07 -3.45 -11.22
C SER A 46 1.58 -3.56 -11.39
N TYR A 47 2.36 -3.25 -10.35
CA TYR A 47 3.80 -3.41 -10.38
C TYR A 47 4.22 -4.87 -10.61
N LYS A 48 3.60 -5.83 -9.90
CA LYS A 48 3.88 -7.26 -10.07
C LYS A 48 3.57 -7.78 -11.47
N ALA A 49 2.52 -7.26 -12.11
CA ALA A 49 2.18 -7.61 -13.48
C ALA A 49 3.32 -7.25 -14.46
N VAL A 50 3.92 -6.06 -14.31
CA VAL A 50 5.05 -5.65 -15.16
C VAL A 50 6.37 -6.30 -14.74
N GLU A 51 6.57 -6.55 -13.44
CA GLU A 51 7.76 -7.24 -12.93
C GLU A 51 7.89 -8.65 -13.52
N GLN A 52 6.78 -9.39 -13.62
CA GLN A 52 6.75 -10.75 -14.18
C GLN A 52 7.29 -10.83 -15.61
N ILE A 53 7.00 -9.83 -16.43
CA ILE A 53 7.42 -9.80 -17.85
C ILE A 53 8.73 -9.03 -18.07
N SER A 54 9.21 -8.26 -17.08
CA SER A 54 10.38 -7.38 -17.20
C SER A 54 11.70 -8.07 -17.56
N GLY A 55 11.77 -9.40 -17.45
CA GLY A 55 12.94 -10.19 -17.81
C GLY A 55 12.91 -10.77 -19.23
N TYR A 56 11.85 -10.58 -20.00
CA TYR A 56 11.71 -11.21 -21.31
C TYR A 56 12.65 -10.58 -22.35
N TYR A 57 13.16 -11.41 -23.26
CA TYR A 57 14.02 -10.98 -24.37
C TYR A 57 13.25 -10.35 -25.54
N LYS A 58 11.92 -10.47 -25.55
CA LYS A 58 11.02 -9.85 -26.52
C LYS A 58 9.65 -9.66 -25.88
N TYR A 59 8.96 -8.57 -26.24
CA TYR A 59 7.57 -8.33 -25.89
C TYR A 59 6.64 -8.59 -27.07
N SER A 60 5.56 -9.31 -26.79
CA SER A 60 4.38 -9.39 -27.65
C SER A 60 3.51 -8.14 -27.49
N ASP A 61 2.53 -7.95 -28.37
CA ASP A 61 1.55 -6.87 -28.21
C ASP A 61 0.78 -6.96 -26.89
N ASN A 62 0.55 -8.17 -26.38
CA ASN A 62 -0.09 -8.38 -25.09
C ASN A 62 0.80 -7.90 -23.94
N ASP A 63 2.11 -8.18 -23.99
CA ASP A 63 3.05 -7.71 -22.97
C ASP A 63 3.13 -6.18 -22.95
N TRP A 64 3.13 -5.55 -24.13
CA TRP A 64 3.03 -4.09 -24.24
C TRP A 64 1.73 -3.53 -23.66
N SER A 65 0.60 -4.23 -23.84
CA SER A 65 -0.68 -3.86 -23.22
C SER A 65 -0.61 -3.93 -21.70
N VAL A 66 -0.01 -4.99 -21.16
CA VAL A 66 0.20 -5.15 -19.71
C VAL A 66 1.00 -3.98 -19.14
N ILE A 67 2.09 -3.57 -19.81
CA ILE A 67 2.88 -2.41 -19.38
C ILE A 67 2.05 -1.13 -19.43
N ALA A 68 1.31 -0.90 -20.50
CA ALA A 68 0.51 0.32 -20.67
C ALA A 68 -0.58 0.42 -19.60
N GLU A 69 -1.36 -0.65 -19.40
CA GLU A 69 -2.47 -0.70 -18.44
C GLU A 69 -1.96 -0.56 -17.00
N ALA A 70 -0.91 -1.31 -16.64
CA ALA A 70 -0.32 -1.24 -15.31
C ALA A 70 0.26 0.15 -15.02
N SER A 71 0.99 0.73 -15.98
CA SER A 71 1.57 2.08 -15.82
C SER A 71 0.47 3.13 -15.64
N ALA A 72 -0.57 3.09 -16.48
CA ALA A 72 -1.70 4.02 -16.39
C ALA A 72 -2.41 3.91 -15.03
N ASN A 73 -2.62 2.69 -14.53
CA ASN A 73 -3.21 2.47 -13.21
C ASN A 73 -2.34 3.07 -12.09
N ILE A 74 -1.03 2.81 -12.11
CA ILE A 74 -0.10 3.35 -11.11
C ILE A 74 -0.08 4.88 -11.16
N VAL A 75 -0.08 5.50 -12.34
CA VAL A 75 -0.15 6.96 -12.50
C VAL A 75 -1.42 7.54 -11.85
N GLN A 76 -2.58 6.93 -12.11
CA GLN A 76 -3.84 7.38 -11.52
C GLN A 76 -3.84 7.24 -10.00
N LEU A 77 -3.43 6.09 -9.49
CA LEU A 77 -3.39 5.81 -8.06
C LEU A 77 -2.34 6.68 -7.34
N ALA A 78 -1.18 6.93 -7.94
CA ALA A 78 -0.17 7.82 -7.38
C ALA A 78 -0.68 9.26 -7.23
N LYS A 79 -1.45 9.76 -8.21
CA LYS A 79 -2.13 11.07 -8.11
C LYS A 79 -3.10 11.11 -6.94
N VAL A 80 -3.84 10.03 -6.70
CA VAL A 80 -4.72 9.90 -5.51
C VAL A 80 -3.90 9.90 -4.23
N VAL A 81 -2.80 9.15 -4.16
CA VAL A 81 -1.93 9.11 -2.97
C VAL A 81 -1.41 10.51 -2.62
N ILE A 82 -0.84 11.22 -3.59
CA ILE A 82 -0.26 12.57 -3.41
C ILE A 82 -1.31 13.56 -2.90
N SER A 83 -2.52 13.53 -3.46
CA SER A 83 -3.58 14.49 -3.16
C SER A 83 -4.31 14.18 -1.84
N LYS A 84 -4.62 12.91 -1.57
CA LYS A 84 -5.49 12.50 -0.46
C LYS A 84 -4.72 12.14 0.81
N PHE A 85 -3.46 11.73 0.70
CA PHE A 85 -2.64 11.31 1.84
C PHE A 85 -1.35 12.14 1.97
N PRO A 86 -1.42 13.49 2.02
CA PRO A 86 -0.24 14.31 2.21
C PRO A 86 0.30 14.18 3.64
N ARG A 87 1.63 14.14 3.77
CA ARG A 87 2.36 14.35 5.02
C ARG A 87 3.19 15.64 4.89
N PRO A 88 2.65 16.81 5.26
CA PRO A 88 3.31 18.10 5.03
C PRO A 88 4.59 18.28 5.86
N ASP A 89 4.69 17.57 6.97
CA ASP A 89 5.84 17.49 7.86
C ASP A 89 6.94 16.54 7.36
N ASP A 90 6.63 15.67 6.39
CA ASP A 90 7.57 14.72 5.79
C ASP A 90 7.84 15.05 4.32
N LYS A 91 8.77 15.98 4.09
CA LYS A 91 9.18 16.38 2.74
C LYS A 91 9.67 15.19 1.91
N LYS A 92 10.38 14.24 2.53
CA LYS A 92 10.96 13.11 1.82
C LYS A 92 9.87 12.15 1.34
N TYR A 93 8.84 11.89 2.15
CA TYR A 93 7.65 11.16 1.69
C TYR A 93 6.98 11.85 0.50
N GLN A 94 6.83 13.17 0.53
CA GLN A 94 6.22 13.93 -0.57
C GLN A 94 7.04 13.82 -1.86
N ASP A 95 8.36 14.00 -1.76
CA ASP A 95 9.26 13.91 -2.92
C ASP A 95 9.26 12.48 -3.50
N LEU A 96 9.25 11.44 -2.66
CA LEU A 96 9.23 10.05 -3.10
C LEU A 96 7.91 9.65 -3.77
N ASN A 97 6.76 10.15 -3.29
CA ASN A 97 5.49 9.92 -3.98
C ASN A 97 5.45 10.62 -5.36
N LYS A 98 5.98 11.85 -5.46
CA LYS A 98 6.13 12.53 -6.76
C LYS A 98 7.07 11.78 -7.68
N LEU A 99 8.17 11.25 -7.16
CA LEU A 99 9.10 10.43 -7.94
C LEU A 99 8.42 9.15 -8.45
N MET A 100 7.61 8.48 -7.62
CA MET A 100 6.84 7.30 -8.03
C MET A 100 5.91 7.63 -9.19
N LEU A 101 5.19 8.77 -9.10
CA LEU A 101 4.35 9.26 -10.19
C LEU A 101 5.18 9.50 -11.46
N THR A 102 6.29 10.23 -11.37
CA THR A 102 7.14 10.54 -12.53
C THR A 102 7.71 9.30 -13.20
N GLU A 103 8.22 8.32 -12.44
CA GLU A 103 8.75 7.08 -13.03
C GLU A 103 7.62 6.22 -13.63
N ALA A 104 6.41 6.24 -13.06
CA ALA A 104 5.24 5.57 -13.66
C ALA A 104 4.76 6.25 -14.94
N GLU A 105 4.78 7.58 -15.02
CA GLU A 105 4.46 8.34 -16.24
C GLU A 105 5.48 8.04 -17.35
N LYS A 106 6.76 7.95 -17.03
CA LYS A 106 7.80 7.52 -17.98
C LYS A 106 7.62 6.08 -18.44
N MET A 107 7.25 5.18 -17.53
CA MET A 107 6.96 3.78 -17.88
C MET A 107 5.78 3.69 -18.86
N LEU A 108 4.75 4.52 -18.68
CA LEU A 108 3.63 4.64 -19.61
C LEU A 108 4.08 5.21 -20.97
N GLU A 109 4.88 6.28 -20.95
CA GLU A 109 5.38 6.95 -22.16
C GLU A 109 6.14 5.99 -23.08
N VAL A 110 7.00 5.13 -22.54
CA VAL A 110 7.74 4.13 -23.32
C VAL A 110 6.82 3.23 -24.16
N THR A 111 5.59 2.97 -23.71
CA THR A 111 4.65 2.12 -24.48
C THR A 111 4.18 2.77 -25.78
N SER A 112 4.22 4.11 -25.86
CA SER A 112 3.92 4.84 -27.11
C SER A 112 5.05 4.71 -28.14
N HIS A 113 6.25 4.34 -27.69
CA HIS A 113 7.45 4.15 -28.50
C HIS A 113 7.76 2.66 -28.76
N LYS A 114 6.80 1.76 -28.55
CA LYS A 114 7.04 0.29 -28.59
C LYS A 114 7.66 -0.27 -29.87
N ASN A 115 7.56 0.46 -30.99
CA ASN A 115 8.11 0.05 -32.28
C ASN A 115 9.51 0.63 -32.55
N GLU A 116 10.05 1.43 -31.64
CA GLU A 116 11.36 2.06 -31.77
C GLU A 116 12.47 1.11 -31.32
N ARG A 117 13.66 1.29 -31.89
CA ARG A 117 14.84 0.52 -31.49
C ARG A 117 15.24 0.91 -30.07
N GLY A 118 15.36 -0.07 -29.17
CA GLY A 118 15.70 0.16 -27.76
C GLY A 118 14.48 0.21 -26.83
N ALA A 119 13.26 0.18 -27.37
CA ALA A 119 12.04 0.31 -26.56
C ALA A 119 11.90 -0.80 -25.50
N LEU A 120 12.35 -2.02 -25.80
CA LEU A 120 12.35 -3.13 -24.84
C LEU A 120 13.25 -2.80 -23.65
N GLU A 121 14.49 -2.39 -23.92
CA GLU A 121 15.48 -2.04 -22.90
C GLU A 121 15.00 -0.85 -22.06
N ASP A 122 14.39 0.15 -22.70
CA ASP A 122 13.79 1.31 -22.02
C ASP A 122 12.64 0.88 -21.11
N ALA A 123 11.76 -0.01 -21.57
CA ALA A 123 10.63 -0.49 -20.77
C ALA A 123 11.14 -1.26 -19.54
N GLN A 124 12.10 -2.17 -19.74
CA GLN A 124 12.71 -2.90 -18.63
C GLN A 124 13.46 -1.96 -17.66
N TRP A 125 14.12 -0.92 -18.18
CA TRP A 125 14.78 0.11 -17.38
C TRP A 125 13.77 0.86 -16.51
N GLN A 126 12.63 1.28 -17.08
CA GLN A 126 11.60 1.99 -16.32
C GLN A 126 10.96 1.12 -15.23
N VAL A 127 10.74 -0.18 -15.46
CA VAL A 127 10.28 -1.10 -14.41
C VAL A 127 11.28 -1.14 -13.24
N ARG A 128 12.60 -1.18 -13.52
CA ARG A 128 13.64 -1.16 -12.48
C ARG A 128 13.69 0.18 -11.75
N ARG A 129 13.50 1.30 -12.45
CA ARG A 129 13.41 2.64 -11.85
C ARG A 129 12.24 2.76 -10.89
N LEU A 130 11.06 2.28 -11.30
CA LEU A 130 9.88 2.25 -10.45
C LEU A 130 10.11 1.41 -9.19
N ARG A 131 10.68 0.20 -9.33
CA ARG A 131 11.06 -0.66 -8.20
C ARG A 131 11.99 0.04 -7.20
N GLN A 132 13.02 0.72 -7.70
CA GLN A 132 13.97 1.46 -6.85
C GLN A 132 13.25 2.55 -6.04
N THR A 133 12.33 3.28 -6.67
CA THR A 133 11.54 4.31 -5.99
C THR A 133 10.67 3.71 -4.88
N CYS A 134 9.99 2.59 -5.13
CA CYS A 134 9.24 1.86 -4.11
C CYS A 134 10.13 1.44 -2.94
N ALA A 135 11.30 0.86 -3.22
CA ALA A 135 12.25 0.42 -2.20
C ALA A 135 12.76 1.57 -1.31
N VAL A 136 13.09 2.72 -1.90
CA VAL A 136 13.55 3.91 -1.15
C VAL A 136 12.42 4.48 -0.27
N CYS A 137 11.18 4.49 -0.77
CA CYS A 137 10.01 4.92 0.00
C CYS A 137 9.74 3.98 1.17
N HIS A 138 9.75 2.66 0.94
CA HIS A 138 9.57 1.67 2.00
C HIS A 138 10.64 1.79 3.08
N LYS A 139 11.92 1.94 2.69
CA LYS A 139 13.01 2.18 3.64
C LYS A 139 12.80 3.43 4.48
N HIS A 140 12.32 4.52 3.86
CA HIS A 140 12.04 5.78 4.57
C HIS A 140 10.92 5.62 5.60
N LEU A 141 9.88 4.86 5.24
CA LEU A 141 8.71 4.61 6.10
C LEU A 141 8.88 3.43 7.07
N GLY A 142 10.03 2.74 7.04
CA GLY A 142 10.27 1.56 7.87
C GLY A 142 9.42 0.34 7.49
N ILE A 143 8.96 0.26 6.24
CA ILE A 143 8.16 -0.85 5.71
C ILE A 143 9.09 -1.97 5.24
N HIS A 144 8.92 -3.18 5.77
CA HIS A 144 9.68 -4.36 5.35
C HIS A 144 8.93 -5.12 4.24
N LEU A 145 9.52 -5.13 3.04
CA LEU A 145 9.10 -6.06 2.00
C LEU A 145 9.66 -7.45 2.32
N TYR A 146 8.80 -8.47 2.35
CA TYR A 146 9.13 -9.83 2.79
C TYR A 146 9.59 -9.88 4.26
N PRO A 147 8.72 -9.51 5.21
CA PRO A 147 9.04 -9.47 6.63
C PRO A 147 9.59 -10.80 7.18
N GLN A 148 9.23 -11.93 6.57
CA GLN A 148 9.78 -13.26 6.88
C GLN A 148 11.31 -13.37 6.76
N LEU A 149 11.94 -12.49 5.96
CA LEU A 149 13.39 -12.46 5.79
C LEU A 149 14.11 -11.68 6.90
N TYR A 150 13.38 -11.01 7.80
CA TYR A 150 13.93 -10.16 8.85
C TYR A 150 13.65 -10.74 10.25
N PRO A 151 14.68 -10.88 11.11
CA PRO A 151 14.49 -11.36 12.48
C PRO A 151 13.49 -10.50 13.26
N GLY A 152 12.47 -11.13 13.85
CA GLY A 152 11.49 -10.46 14.70
C GLY A 152 10.42 -9.64 13.96
N LYS A 153 10.24 -9.85 12.65
CA LYS A 153 9.29 -9.08 11.82
C LYS A 153 8.10 -9.88 11.28
N LYS A 154 7.93 -11.12 11.72
CA LYS A 154 6.92 -12.06 11.19
C LYS A 154 5.47 -11.57 11.35
N ASP A 155 5.21 -10.72 12.33
CA ASP A 155 3.92 -10.09 12.59
C ASP A 155 3.52 -9.05 11.53
N GLU A 156 4.46 -8.59 10.69
CA GLU A 156 4.20 -7.68 9.57
C GLU A 156 3.74 -8.42 8.29
N LEU A 157 3.59 -9.75 8.31
CA LEU A 157 3.13 -10.57 7.17
C LEU A 157 1.72 -10.17 6.70
N GLN A 158 1.59 -9.90 5.40
CA GLN A 158 0.29 -9.61 4.79
C GLN A 158 -0.48 -10.90 4.47
N PRO A 159 -1.83 -10.89 4.47
CA PRO A 159 -2.64 -12.04 4.08
C PRO A 159 -2.25 -12.58 2.70
N GLY A 160 -1.94 -13.87 2.61
CA GLY A 160 -1.50 -14.54 1.37
C GLY A 160 0.02 -14.57 1.14
N GLN A 161 0.83 -14.03 2.07
CA GLN A 161 2.27 -14.26 2.08
C GLN A 161 2.58 -15.53 2.90
N GLU A 162 3.12 -16.56 2.23
CA GLU A 162 3.66 -17.74 2.91
C GLU A 162 5.07 -17.44 3.45
N GLU A 163 5.40 -18.07 4.58
CA GLU A 163 6.76 -18.02 5.11
C GLU A 163 7.69 -18.70 4.10
N ILE A 164 8.54 -17.92 3.44
CA ILE A 164 9.61 -18.48 2.62
C ILE A 164 10.57 -19.14 3.62
N PRO A 165 10.77 -20.47 3.58
CA PRO A 165 11.68 -21.12 4.51
C PRO A 165 13.04 -20.46 4.39
N ALA A 166 13.63 -20.08 5.54
CA ALA A 166 15.00 -19.57 5.56
C ALA A 166 15.87 -20.52 4.73
N PRO A 167 16.73 -20.00 3.84
CA PRO A 167 17.70 -20.84 3.17
C PRO A 167 18.39 -21.67 4.25
N LYS A 168 18.34 -23.00 4.14
CA LYS A 168 19.13 -23.85 5.03
C LYS A 168 20.54 -23.29 4.98
N GLU A 169 21.14 -23.00 6.12
CA GLU A 169 22.53 -22.58 6.20
C GLU A 169 23.38 -23.67 5.53
N THR A 170 23.59 -23.56 4.23
CA THR A 170 24.63 -24.30 3.54
C THR A 170 25.88 -23.59 3.97
N GLY A 171 26.53 -24.11 5.02
CA GLY A 171 27.71 -23.52 5.64
C GLY A 171 28.64 -22.97 4.56
N ALA A 172 28.60 -21.65 4.38
CA ALA A 172 29.58 -20.99 3.55
C ALA A 172 30.93 -21.24 4.23
N PRO A 173 31.95 -21.72 3.49
CA PRO A 173 33.30 -21.81 4.02
C PRO A 173 33.68 -20.46 4.63
N LYS A 174 34.16 -20.46 5.86
CA LYS A 174 34.43 -19.26 6.67
C LYS A 174 35.66 -18.47 6.17
N ASP A 175 36.18 -18.78 4.99
CA ASP A 175 37.56 -18.49 4.60
C ASP A 175 37.67 -17.86 3.20
N TRP A 176 36.76 -16.95 2.83
CA TRP A 176 36.89 -16.11 1.63
C TRP A 176 36.96 -14.63 2.00
#